data_AF-A0A7J8MRH5-F1
#
_entry.id   AF-A0A7J8MRH5-F1
#
_cell.length_a   1.000
_cell.length_b   1.000
_cell.length_c   1.000
_cell.angle_alpha   90.00
_cell.angle_beta   90.00
_cell.angle_gamma   90.00
#
_symmetry.space_group_name_H-M   'P 1'
#
loop_
_entity.id
_entity.type
_entity.pdbx_description
1 polymer ?
#
loop_
_entity_poly.entity_id
_entity_poly.type
_entity_poly.pdbx_seq_one_letter_code
_entity_poly.pdbx_strand_id
1 'polypeptide(L)'
;MAIAAAISLSLPPQTRRSSASIAAPFRSTSSLHFDSLRSNFSSLKNPNLRVSASSMSIGTPEKISTASFLDRRESGFLHFVKYHGLGNDFILVDNRDSTEPRVTPEQAVKLCDRNFGIGADGVIFAMPGVNGTDYTMRIFNSDGSEPEMCGNGVRCFARFIAELENLHGKQSFTVHTGAGLIVPEIQEDGKVKVDMGEPILKASDVPTKLPANKDQAAVKADINVDGVTWNVTCVSMGNPHCVTFGNRQSQNLTVDELNLAAIGPKFEHHEMFPARTNTEFVEVFSHEHLKMRVWERGAGATLACGTGACAVVVAAVLEGRAGR
;
A
#
# COMPACT_ATOMS: atom_id res chain seq x y z
N MET A 1 8.50 -13.10 14.35
CA MET A 1 7.46 -13.99 14.90
C MET A 1 6.44 -14.18 13.79
N ALA A 2 6.29 -15.40 13.27
CA ALA A 2 5.35 -15.69 12.18
C ALA A 2 4.11 -16.36 12.76
N ILE A 3 2.92 -16.01 12.26
CA ILE A 3 1.67 -16.68 12.60
C ILE A 3 1.08 -17.22 11.31
N ALA A 4 1.04 -18.55 11.19
CA ALA A 4 0.32 -19.22 10.10
C ALA A 4 -1.18 -19.16 10.38
N ALA A 5 -1.97 -18.74 9.40
CA ALA A 5 -3.42 -18.65 9.51
C ALA A 5 -4.07 -18.97 8.17
N ALA A 6 -5.26 -19.57 8.20
CA ALA A 6 -6.08 -19.80 7.02
C ALA A 6 -7.39 -19.01 7.18
N ILE A 7 -7.77 -18.24 6.16
CA ILE A 7 -9.04 -17.48 6.16
C ILE A 7 -9.79 -17.74 4.86
N SER A 8 -11.09 -17.93 4.97
CA SER A 8 -12.03 -18.10 3.86
C SER A 8 -12.45 -16.73 3.32
N LEU A 9 -12.21 -16.46 2.03
CA LEU A 9 -12.54 -15.18 1.40
C LEU A 9 -13.17 -15.38 0.03
N SER A 10 -14.25 -14.67 -0.25
CA SER A 10 -14.89 -14.70 -1.57
C SER A 10 -13.98 -14.07 -2.63
N LEU A 11 -13.36 -14.92 -3.47
CA LEU A 11 -12.64 -14.49 -4.68
C LEU A 11 -13.57 -14.62 -5.91
N PRO A 12 -13.68 -13.61 -6.80
CA PRO A 12 -14.47 -13.74 -8.00
C PRO A 12 -13.74 -14.64 -9.02
N PRO A 13 -14.48 -15.33 -9.91
CA PRO A 13 -13.89 -16.20 -10.92
C PRO A 13 -13.08 -15.38 -11.93
N GLN A 14 -11.88 -15.87 -12.27
CA GLN A 14 -11.05 -15.31 -13.34
C GLN A 14 -11.77 -15.43 -14.69
N THR A 15 -12.15 -14.30 -15.29
CA THR A 15 -12.76 -14.29 -16.63
C THR A 15 -11.71 -14.62 -17.69
N ARG A 16 -11.80 -15.81 -18.31
CA ARG A 16 -11.16 -16.08 -19.61
C ARG A 16 -11.79 -15.15 -20.66
N ARG A 17 -10.98 -14.26 -21.24
CA ARG A 17 -11.41 -13.44 -22.39
C ARG A 17 -11.57 -14.36 -23.62
N SER A 18 -12.82 -14.68 -23.98
CA SER A 18 -13.18 -15.12 -25.32
C SER A 18 -13.72 -13.92 -26.10
N SER A 19 -13.09 -13.63 -27.24
CA SER A 19 -13.48 -12.64 -28.23
C SER A 19 -14.89 -12.88 -28.78
N ALA A 20 -15.77 -11.89 -28.70
CA ALA A 20 -16.96 -11.82 -29.54
C ALA A 20 -17.32 -10.37 -29.90
N SER A 21 -17.71 -10.23 -31.15
CA SER A 21 -17.88 -9.02 -31.95
C SER A 21 -19.20 -8.28 -31.72
N ILE A 22 -19.16 -7.02 -32.15
CA ILE A 22 -20.16 -5.95 -32.13
C ILE A 22 -21.49 -6.32 -32.81
N ALA A 23 -22.62 -5.97 -32.19
CA ALA A 23 -23.84 -5.48 -32.87
C ALA A 23 -24.76 -4.71 -31.90
N ALA A 24 -25.31 -3.58 -32.36
CA ALA A 24 -26.16 -2.64 -31.61
C ALA A 24 -27.66 -2.75 -32.06
N PRO A 25 -28.60 -1.84 -31.67
CA PRO A 25 -29.70 -2.17 -30.75
C PRO A 25 -31.10 -2.05 -31.36
N PHE A 26 -32.13 -2.53 -30.66
CA PHE A 26 -33.54 -2.24 -30.96
C PHE A 26 -34.25 -1.57 -29.78
N ARG A 27 -34.92 -0.44 -30.08
CA ARG A 27 -35.87 0.28 -29.22
C ARG A 27 -37.21 -0.44 -29.17
N SER A 28 -37.92 -0.35 -28.04
CA SER A 28 -39.37 -0.14 -28.07
C SER A 28 -39.85 0.62 -26.83
N THR A 29 -40.79 1.52 -27.08
CA THR A 29 -41.50 2.43 -26.17
C THR A 29 -42.76 1.77 -25.63
N SER A 30 -43.16 2.08 -24.40
CA SER A 30 -44.57 2.32 -24.06
C SER A 30 -44.71 2.96 -22.67
N SER A 31 -45.83 3.67 -22.53
CA SER A 31 -46.15 4.73 -21.58
C SER A 31 -47.33 4.33 -20.67
N LEU A 32 -47.67 5.24 -19.74
CA LEU A 32 -48.94 5.39 -18.99
C LEU A 32 -49.08 4.52 -17.72
N HIS A 33 -49.73 4.93 -16.61
CA HIS A 33 -50.39 6.16 -16.17
C HIS A 33 -50.44 6.11 -14.63
N PHE A 34 -50.48 7.28 -13.97
CA PHE A 34 -50.68 7.45 -12.52
C PHE A 34 -52.17 7.66 -12.23
N ASP A 35 -52.70 7.10 -11.13
CA ASP A 35 -53.98 7.52 -10.57
C ASP A 35 -53.95 7.63 -9.05
N SER A 36 -54.57 8.70 -8.56
CA SER A 36 -54.62 9.14 -7.17
C SER A 36 -55.95 8.81 -6.53
N LEU A 37 -55.99 8.52 -5.23
CA LEU A 37 -57.20 8.69 -4.42
C LEU A 37 -56.87 9.29 -3.04
N ARG A 38 -57.52 10.44 -2.77
CA ARG A 38 -57.69 11.06 -1.45
C ARG A 38 -58.92 10.47 -0.77
N SER A 39 -58.92 10.41 0.57
CA SER A 39 -60.13 10.70 1.35
C SER A 39 -59.78 11.29 2.72
N ASN A 40 -60.57 12.29 3.13
CA ASN A 40 -60.52 13.03 4.39
C ASN A 40 -61.45 12.36 5.41
N PHE A 41 -61.11 12.41 6.71
CA PHE A 41 -62.11 12.48 7.79
C PHE A 41 -61.56 13.24 9.01
N SER A 42 -62.49 13.89 9.71
CA SER A 42 -62.34 14.99 10.66
C SER A 42 -62.47 14.60 12.13
N SER A 43 -61.71 15.30 13.00
CA SER A 43 -62.03 15.84 14.34
C SER A 43 -62.75 14.96 15.39
N LEU A 44 -62.11 14.77 16.56
CA LEU A 44 -62.67 15.06 17.90
C LEU A 44 -61.55 14.99 18.98
N LYS A 45 -61.55 15.97 19.90
CA LYS A 45 -60.62 16.10 21.04
C LYS A 45 -61.14 15.32 22.26
N ASN A 46 -60.25 14.64 22.99
CA ASN A 46 -60.29 14.60 24.45
C ASN A 46 -58.86 14.43 25.00
N PRO A 47 -58.44 15.14 26.06
CA PRO A 47 -57.07 15.12 26.57
C PRO A 47 -56.96 14.13 27.72
N ASN A 48 -56.10 13.12 27.64
CA ASN A 48 -55.49 12.47 28.79
C ASN A 48 -54.39 11.50 28.34
N LEU A 49 -53.22 11.64 28.97
CA LEU A 49 -52.03 10.79 28.91
C LEU A 49 -51.63 10.25 27.52
N ARG A 50 -50.61 10.86 26.91
CA ARG A 50 -49.72 10.15 25.98
C ARG A 50 -48.34 10.03 26.59
N VAL A 51 -48.02 8.81 27.02
CA VAL A 51 -46.64 8.32 27.10
C VAL A 51 -46.05 8.49 25.69
N SER A 52 -45.02 9.32 25.55
CA SER A 52 -44.26 9.41 24.29
C SER A 52 -43.36 8.18 24.20
N ALA A 53 -43.90 7.08 23.69
CA ALA A 53 -43.09 6.00 23.16
C ALA A 53 -42.66 6.42 21.75
N SER A 54 -41.40 6.83 21.59
CA SER A 54 -40.79 6.98 20.28
C SER A 54 -40.61 5.59 19.67
N SER A 55 -41.56 5.14 18.85
CA SER A 55 -41.33 3.99 17.98
C SER A 55 -40.47 4.45 16.81
N MET A 56 -39.18 4.15 16.83
CA MET A 56 -38.37 4.21 15.62
C MET A 56 -38.76 3.02 14.75
N SER A 57 -39.54 3.27 13.71
CA SER A 57 -39.68 2.33 12.60
C SER A 57 -38.34 2.31 11.88
N ILE A 58 -37.54 1.25 12.07
CA ILE A 58 -36.43 0.93 11.16
C ILE A 58 -37.09 0.47 9.86
N GLY A 59 -37.40 1.44 9.01
CA GLY A 59 -37.62 1.17 7.60
C GLY A 59 -36.26 1.05 6.94
N THR A 60 -35.67 -0.14 6.96
CA THR A 60 -34.66 -0.47 5.96
C THR A 60 -35.36 -0.40 4.61
N PRO A 61 -34.95 0.45 3.67
CA PRO A 61 -35.26 0.17 2.28
C PRO A 61 -34.47 -1.09 1.97
N GLU A 62 -35.14 -2.23 1.90
CA GLU A 62 -34.62 -3.39 1.18
C GLU A 62 -34.46 -2.95 -0.28
N LYS A 63 -33.31 -2.37 -0.57
CA LYS A 63 -32.80 -2.32 -1.92
C LYS A 63 -32.44 -3.77 -2.22
N ILE A 64 -33.39 -4.51 -2.79
CA ILE A 64 -33.15 -5.82 -3.39
C ILE A 64 -32.17 -5.56 -4.55
N SER A 65 -30.89 -5.53 -4.19
CA SER A 65 -29.79 -5.64 -5.13
C SER A 65 -29.81 -7.09 -5.59
N THR A 66 -30.11 -7.30 -6.87
CA THR A 66 -29.98 -8.60 -7.53
C THR A 66 -28.56 -9.17 -7.49
N ALA A 67 -27.55 -8.38 -7.05
CA ALA A 67 -26.18 -8.82 -6.87
C ALA A 67 -25.86 -9.44 -5.48
N SER A 68 -26.85 -9.77 -4.63
CA SER A 68 -26.58 -9.96 -3.19
C SER A 68 -26.62 -11.39 -2.62
N PHE A 69 -26.94 -12.44 -3.40
CA PHE A 69 -27.06 -13.80 -2.82
C PHE A 69 -26.21 -14.87 -3.51
N LEU A 70 -25.97 -14.76 -4.82
CA LEU A 70 -25.22 -15.78 -5.58
C LEU A 70 -23.71 -15.54 -5.65
N ASP A 71 -23.24 -14.29 -5.52
CA ASP A 71 -21.81 -13.95 -5.43
C ASP A 71 -21.11 -14.60 -4.21
N ARG A 72 -21.89 -15.11 -3.23
CA ARG A 72 -21.37 -15.81 -2.06
C ARG A 72 -21.03 -17.28 -2.30
N ARG A 73 -21.41 -17.87 -3.45
CA ARG A 73 -21.42 -19.34 -3.62
C ARG A 73 -20.13 -19.94 -4.15
N GLU A 74 -19.24 -19.17 -4.76
CA GLU A 74 -17.89 -19.63 -5.14
C GLU A 74 -16.83 -18.81 -4.41
N SER A 75 -16.78 -18.94 -3.08
CA SER A 75 -15.66 -18.38 -2.32
C SER A 75 -14.47 -19.33 -2.34
N GLY A 76 -13.40 -18.96 -3.05
CA GLY A 76 -12.09 -19.60 -2.91
C GLY A 76 -11.53 -19.48 -1.48
N PHE A 77 -10.51 -20.26 -1.15
CA PHE A 77 -9.76 -20.09 0.10
C PHE A 77 -8.41 -19.44 -0.21
N LEU A 78 -8.00 -18.48 0.63
CA LEU A 78 -6.65 -17.94 0.59
C LEU A 78 -5.88 -18.45 1.81
N HIS A 79 -4.88 -19.28 1.56
CA HIS A 79 -3.92 -19.70 2.58
C HIS A 79 -2.76 -18.71 2.60
N PHE A 80 -2.35 -18.29 3.80
CA PHE A 80 -1.30 -17.28 3.96
C PHE A 80 -0.52 -17.49 5.26
N VAL A 81 0.59 -16.77 5.39
CA VAL A 81 1.31 -16.61 6.65
C VAL A 81 1.48 -15.13 6.93
N LYS A 82 1.27 -14.69 8.17
CA LYS A 82 1.45 -13.31 8.57
C LYS A 82 2.87 -13.08 9.09
N TYR A 83 3.57 -12.11 8.51
CA TYR A 83 4.89 -11.67 8.95
C TYR A 83 4.90 -10.17 9.25
N HIS A 84 5.93 -9.72 9.97
CA HIS A 84 6.27 -8.31 10.07
C HIS A 84 7.79 -8.11 10.09
N GLY A 85 8.24 -7.02 9.48
CA GLY A 85 9.62 -6.54 9.56
C GLY A 85 9.64 -5.21 10.29
N LEU A 86 10.06 -5.19 11.56
CA LEU A 86 10.02 -3.99 12.43
C LEU A 86 8.62 -3.38 12.60
N GLY A 87 7.57 -4.20 12.48
CA GLY A 87 6.18 -3.78 12.69
C GLY A 87 5.43 -3.43 11.41
N ASN A 88 6.16 -3.23 10.30
CA ASN A 88 5.56 -3.20 8.97
C ASN A 88 5.16 -4.62 8.56
N ASP A 89 3.84 -4.87 8.51
CA ASP A 89 3.24 -6.20 8.54
C ASP A 89 2.56 -6.61 7.24
N PHE A 90 2.73 -7.86 6.85
CA PHE A 90 2.36 -8.37 5.53
C PHE A 90 1.63 -9.70 5.59
N ILE A 91 0.72 -9.90 4.64
CA ILE A 91 0.11 -11.19 4.32
C ILE A 91 0.97 -11.85 3.23
N LEU A 92 1.69 -12.92 3.56
CA LEU A 92 2.53 -13.63 2.59
C LEU A 92 1.77 -14.83 2.03
N VAL A 93 1.77 -14.94 0.72
CA VAL A 93 1.04 -15.97 -0.04
C VAL A 93 2.03 -16.78 -0.87
N ASP A 94 1.97 -18.10 -0.73
CA ASP A 94 2.67 -19.00 -1.64
C ASP A 94 1.94 -19.01 -2.98
N ASN A 95 2.62 -18.47 -3.98
CA ASN A 95 2.14 -18.26 -5.33
C ASN A 95 3.13 -18.86 -6.35
N ARG A 96 3.98 -19.81 -5.92
CA ARG A 96 5.04 -20.41 -6.74
C ARG A 96 4.49 -21.28 -7.88
N ASP A 97 3.24 -21.69 -7.77
CA ASP A 97 2.51 -22.49 -8.75
C ASP A 97 1.85 -21.66 -9.87
N SER A 98 1.92 -20.32 -9.82
CA SER A 98 1.26 -19.43 -10.78
C SER A 98 2.07 -18.16 -11.06
N THR A 99 2.08 -17.72 -12.33
CA THR A 99 2.66 -16.44 -12.73
C THR A 99 1.71 -15.25 -12.50
N GLU A 100 0.46 -15.51 -12.14
CA GLU A 100 -0.53 -14.50 -11.78
C GLU A 100 -0.79 -14.52 -10.26
N PRO A 101 -0.89 -13.34 -9.60
CA PRO A 101 -1.26 -13.25 -8.20
C PRO A 101 -2.63 -13.89 -7.93
N ARG A 102 -2.72 -14.63 -6.82
CA ARG A 102 -3.96 -15.31 -6.39
C ARG A 102 -5.11 -14.38 -6.04
N VAL A 103 -4.83 -13.10 -5.79
CA VAL A 103 -5.85 -12.08 -5.49
C VAL A 103 -5.65 -10.87 -6.38
N THR A 104 -6.71 -10.13 -6.66
CA THR A 104 -6.65 -8.86 -7.37
C THR A 104 -6.27 -7.71 -6.42
N PRO A 105 -5.83 -6.56 -6.95
CA PRO A 105 -5.64 -5.33 -6.18
C PRO A 105 -6.82 -4.96 -5.25
N GLU A 106 -8.06 -5.03 -5.75
CA GLU A 106 -9.27 -4.68 -5.00
C GLU A 106 -9.53 -5.64 -3.84
N GLN A 107 -9.07 -6.89 -3.97
CA GLN A 107 -9.14 -7.88 -2.91
C GLN A 107 -8.04 -7.67 -1.88
N ALA A 108 -6.84 -7.30 -2.32
CA ALA A 108 -5.76 -6.90 -1.41
C ALA A 108 -6.19 -5.73 -0.51
N VAL A 109 -6.90 -4.72 -1.04
CA VAL A 109 -7.48 -3.63 -0.24
C VAL A 109 -8.39 -4.17 0.87
N LYS A 110 -9.33 -5.06 0.52
CA LYS A 110 -10.26 -5.66 1.50
C LYS A 110 -9.53 -6.51 2.54
N LEU A 111 -8.48 -7.20 2.13
CA LEU A 111 -7.66 -8.04 2.99
C LEU A 111 -6.83 -7.22 3.99
N CYS A 112 -6.27 -6.11 3.51
CA CYS A 112 -5.43 -5.22 4.30
C CYS A 112 -6.22 -4.33 5.27
N ASP A 113 -7.55 -4.22 5.12
CA ASP A 113 -8.39 -3.55 6.12
C ASP A 113 -8.20 -4.17 7.50
N ARG A 114 -7.82 -3.34 8.49
CA ARG A 114 -7.46 -3.80 9.84
C ARG A 114 -8.64 -4.19 10.73
N ASN A 115 -9.87 -3.81 10.37
CA ASN A 115 -11.07 -4.08 11.16
C ASN A 115 -11.93 -5.17 10.54
N PHE A 116 -12.08 -5.13 9.21
CA PHE A 116 -12.96 -6.00 8.43
C PHE A 116 -12.20 -7.04 7.61
N GLY A 117 -10.88 -6.91 7.49
CA GLY A 117 -10.00 -7.85 6.83
C GLY A 117 -9.08 -8.60 7.81
N ILE A 118 -7.94 -9.02 7.28
CA ILE A 118 -6.84 -9.61 8.06
C ILE A 118 -6.04 -8.49 8.74
N GLY A 119 -5.97 -7.33 8.09
CA GLY A 119 -5.22 -6.17 8.52
C GLY A 119 -3.74 -6.30 8.18
N ALA A 120 -3.21 -5.51 7.27
CA ALA A 120 -1.79 -5.50 6.89
C ALA A 120 -1.44 -4.21 6.16
N ASP A 121 -0.15 -3.90 6.05
CA ASP A 121 0.34 -2.83 5.17
C ASP A 121 0.39 -3.27 3.70
N GLY A 122 0.41 -4.59 3.44
CA GLY A 122 0.33 -5.15 2.09
C GLY A 122 0.22 -6.68 2.03
N VAL A 123 -0.02 -7.17 0.81
CA VAL A 123 -0.02 -8.60 0.46
C VAL A 123 1.19 -8.89 -0.44
N ILE A 124 2.01 -9.86 -0.05
CA ILE A 124 3.24 -10.26 -0.76
C ILE A 124 3.06 -11.66 -1.34
N PHE A 125 3.48 -11.84 -2.60
CA PHE A 125 3.39 -13.10 -3.32
C PHE A 125 4.79 -13.67 -3.57
N ALA A 126 5.02 -14.90 -3.12
CA ALA A 126 6.17 -15.70 -3.54
C ALA A 126 5.86 -16.42 -4.84
N MET A 127 6.44 -15.98 -5.94
CA MET A 127 6.10 -16.39 -7.30
C MET A 127 7.27 -17.16 -7.96
N PRO A 128 7.02 -17.93 -9.03
CA PRO A 128 8.10 -18.61 -9.74
C PRO A 128 9.14 -17.60 -10.25
N GLY A 129 10.41 -17.98 -10.23
CA GLY A 129 11.51 -17.16 -10.72
C GLY A 129 11.38 -16.84 -12.21
N VAL A 130 11.95 -15.70 -12.61
CA VAL A 130 12.05 -15.28 -14.01
C VAL A 130 13.50 -15.02 -14.38
N ASN A 131 13.86 -15.24 -15.64
CA ASN A 131 15.21 -14.99 -16.18
C ASN A 131 16.35 -15.62 -15.34
N GLY A 132 16.10 -16.80 -14.76
CA GLY A 132 17.08 -17.54 -13.97
C GLY A 132 17.21 -17.15 -12.50
N THR A 133 16.37 -16.24 -11.99
CA THR A 133 16.23 -16.00 -10.54
C THR A 133 15.53 -17.18 -9.86
N ASP A 134 15.77 -17.37 -8.55
CA ASP A 134 15.13 -18.45 -7.77
C ASP A 134 13.63 -18.19 -7.64
N TYR A 135 13.25 -16.95 -7.35
CA TYR A 135 11.86 -16.55 -7.14
C TYR A 135 11.57 -15.16 -7.71
N THR A 136 10.29 -14.85 -7.85
CA THR A 136 9.78 -13.50 -8.09
C THR A 136 9.00 -13.03 -6.87
N MET A 137 9.14 -11.76 -6.51
CA MET A 137 8.31 -11.10 -5.48
C MET A 137 7.47 -10.00 -6.13
N ARG A 138 6.15 -10.12 -5.97
CA ARG A 138 5.19 -9.04 -6.23
C ARG A 138 4.50 -8.66 -4.93
N ILE A 139 3.99 -7.44 -4.86
CA ILE A 139 3.34 -6.90 -3.67
C ILE A 139 2.19 -5.99 -4.08
N PHE A 140 1.08 -6.07 -3.34
CA PHE A 140 0.03 -5.04 -3.35
C PHE A 140 0.00 -4.33 -2.01
N ASN A 141 0.03 -3.00 -2.05
CA ASN A 141 -0.16 -2.14 -0.88
C ASN A 141 -1.60 -2.23 -0.35
N SER A 142 -1.80 -1.70 0.86
CA SER A 142 -3.12 -1.61 1.48
C SER A 142 -4.15 -0.80 0.68
N ASP A 143 -3.72 0.14 -0.18
CA ASP A 143 -4.58 0.87 -1.14
C ASP A 143 -4.77 0.14 -2.48
N GLY A 144 -4.20 -1.06 -2.64
CA GLY A 144 -4.26 -1.88 -3.85
C GLY A 144 -3.22 -1.54 -4.91
N SER A 145 -2.44 -0.46 -4.75
CA SER A 145 -1.35 -0.15 -5.67
C SER A 145 -0.25 -1.21 -5.62
N GLU A 146 0.43 -1.44 -6.73
CA GLU A 146 1.58 -2.36 -6.81
C GLU A 146 2.88 -1.57 -6.78
N PRO A 147 3.60 -1.49 -5.65
CA PRO A 147 4.92 -0.89 -5.63
C PRO A 147 5.97 -1.84 -6.22
N GLU A 148 7.08 -1.26 -6.67
CA GLU A 148 8.15 -1.96 -7.36
C GLU A 148 8.96 -2.86 -6.41
N MET A 149 9.09 -2.46 -5.14
CA MET A 149 9.86 -3.17 -4.12
C MET A 149 9.38 -2.82 -2.70
N CYS A 150 9.66 -3.71 -1.74
CA CYS A 150 9.48 -3.49 -0.31
C CYS A 150 10.62 -4.12 0.51
N GLY A 151 11.47 -3.29 1.13
CA GLY A 151 12.66 -3.77 1.84
C GLY A 151 12.37 -4.57 3.12
N ASN A 152 11.27 -4.28 3.83
CA ASN A 152 10.83 -5.10 4.96
C ASN A 152 10.17 -6.38 4.47
N GLY A 153 9.38 -6.27 3.40
CA GLY A 153 8.72 -7.38 2.73
C GLY A 153 9.70 -8.45 2.27
N VAL A 154 10.81 -8.08 1.61
CA VAL A 154 11.80 -9.05 1.13
C VAL A 154 12.55 -9.78 2.25
N ARG A 155 12.71 -9.16 3.43
CA ARG A 155 13.23 -9.88 4.62
C ARG A 155 12.23 -10.91 5.13
N CYS A 156 10.94 -10.57 5.12
CA CYS A 156 9.87 -11.51 5.45
C CYS A 156 9.81 -12.64 4.42
N PHE A 157 9.96 -12.30 3.14
CA PHE A 157 9.98 -13.24 2.02
C PHE A 157 11.09 -14.28 2.17
N ALA A 158 12.31 -13.86 2.49
CA ALA A 158 13.42 -14.79 2.69
C ALA A 158 13.14 -15.80 3.80
N ARG A 159 12.54 -15.35 4.91
CA ARG A 159 12.10 -16.24 6.00
C ARG A 159 10.98 -17.18 5.57
N PHE A 160 10.00 -16.66 4.83
CA PHE A 160 8.89 -17.44 4.31
C PHE A 160 9.34 -18.56 3.37
N ILE A 161 10.25 -18.26 2.43
CA ILE A 161 10.86 -19.28 1.55
C ILE A 161 11.64 -20.30 2.37
N ALA A 162 12.49 -19.86 3.31
CA ALA A 162 13.25 -20.80 4.13
C ALA A 162 12.35 -21.74 4.94
N GLU A 163 11.20 -21.26 5.44
CA GLU A 163 10.22 -22.12 6.11
C GLU A 163 9.52 -23.08 5.15
N LEU A 164 9.08 -22.62 3.97
CA LEU A 164 8.42 -23.46 2.97
C LEU A 164 9.32 -24.58 2.42
N GLU A 165 10.62 -24.29 2.27
CA GLU A 165 11.63 -25.20 1.73
C GLU A 165 12.35 -25.99 2.84
N ASN A 166 11.98 -25.77 4.12
CA ASN A 166 12.63 -26.36 5.30
C ASN A 166 14.15 -26.17 5.32
N LEU A 167 14.60 -24.95 5.02
CA LEU A 167 16.00 -24.54 5.00
C LEU A 167 16.42 -23.97 6.36
N HIS A 168 17.65 -24.25 6.76
CA HIS A 168 18.22 -23.83 8.04
C HIS A 168 19.58 -23.14 7.85
N GLY A 169 19.97 -22.34 8.85
CA GLY A 169 21.24 -21.61 8.85
C GLY A 169 21.30 -20.49 7.81
N LYS A 170 22.51 -20.16 7.38
CA LYS A 170 22.79 -19.14 6.37
C LYS A 170 22.26 -19.56 5.00
N GLN A 171 21.42 -18.72 4.39
CA GLN A 171 20.78 -18.97 3.08
C GLN A 171 20.70 -17.68 2.29
N SER A 172 20.85 -17.75 0.97
CA SER A 172 20.72 -16.61 0.06
C SER A 172 19.80 -16.97 -1.09
N PHE A 173 19.00 -16.01 -1.56
CA PHE A 173 18.08 -16.20 -2.67
C PHE A 173 18.22 -15.06 -3.67
N THR A 174 18.09 -15.36 -4.95
CA THR A 174 17.95 -14.35 -6.00
C THR A 174 16.48 -14.11 -6.27
N VAL A 175 16.03 -12.87 -6.08
CA VAL A 175 14.61 -12.50 -6.19
C VAL A 175 14.42 -11.43 -7.25
N HIS A 176 13.62 -11.73 -8.26
CA HIS A 176 13.16 -10.73 -9.22
C HIS A 176 12.05 -9.87 -8.62
N THR A 177 12.17 -8.54 -8.77
CA THR A 177 11.19 -7.55 -8.30
C THR A 177 10.96 -6.49 -9.38
N GLY A 178 9.99 -5.59 -9.17
CA GLY A 178 9.81 -4.42 -10.03
C GLY A 178 11.00 -3.46 -10.03
N ALA A 179 11.85 -3.52 -8.99
CA ALA A 179 13.12 -2.78 -8.90
C ALA A 179 14.31 -3.52 -9.51
N GLY A 180 14.11 -4.71 -10.07
CA GLY A 180 15.18 -5.57 -10.57
C GLY A 180 15.58 -6.67 -9.59
N LEU A 181 16.84 -7.11 -9.67
CA LEU A 181 17.38 -8.18 -8.84
C LEU A 181 17.62 -7.72 -7.41
N ILE A 182 17.08 -8.45 -6.45
CA ILE A 182 17.29 -8.24 -5.00
C ILE A 182 17.79 -9.56 -4.40
N VAL A 183 18.79 -9.48 -3.51
CA VAL A 183 19.43 -10.67 -2.93
C VAL A 183 19.35 -10.63 -1.41
N PRO A 184 18.29 -11.18 -0.79
CA PRO A 184 18.25 -11.39 0.64
C PRO A 184 19.11 -12.60 1.05
N GLU A 185 19.90 -12.40 2.11
CA GLU A 185 20.72 -13.42 2.76
C GLU A 185 20.36 -13.51 4.25
N ILE A 186 19.78 -14.64 4.65
CA ILE A 186 19.60 -15.01 6.07
C ILE A 186 20.98 -15.22 6.67
N GLN A 187 21.27 -14.52 7.77
CA GLN A 187 22.52 -14.57 8.50
C GLN A 187 22.50 -15.65 9.59
N GLU A 188 23.67 -16.02 10.10
CA GLU A 188 23.83 -16.97 11.22
C GLU A 188 23.09 -16.52 12.49
N ASP A 189 23.04 -15.21 12.75
CA ASP A 189 22.30 -14.63 13.89
C ASP A 189 20.78 -14.57 13.67
N GLY A 190 20.31 -15.05 12.51
CA GLY A 190 18.92 -15.04 12.12
C GLY A 190 18.39 -13.69 11.60
N LYS A 191 19.21 -12.65 11.47
CA LYS A 191 18.79 -11.46 10.72
C LYS A 191 18.84 -11.75 9.22
N VAL A 192 18.24 -10.86 8.44
CA VAL A 192 18.31 -10.92 6.98
C VAL A 192 19.02 -9.66 6.50
N LYS A 193 20.20 -9.85 5.91
CA LYS A 193 20.91 -8.79 5.16
C LYS A 193 20.39 -8.83 3.73
N VAL A 194 20.16 -7.68 3.12
CA VAL A 194 19.62 -7.62 1.76
C VAL A 194 20.53 -6.75 0.92
N ASP A 195 20.97 -7.28 -0.21
CA ASP A 195 21.47 -6.43 -1.30
C ASP A 195 20.27 -5.77 -1.98
N MET A 196 20.14 -4.46 -1.77
CA MET A 196 19.02 -3.65 -2.23
C MET A 196 19.24 -3.06 -3.63
N GLY A 197 20.38 -3.36 -4.26
CA GLY A 197 20.79 -2.74 -5.51
C GLY A 197 21.28 -1.29 -5.35
N GLU A 198 21.59 -0.67 -6.49
CA GLU A 198 22.07 0.71 -6.53
C GLU A 198 20.91 1.72 -6.49
N PRO A 199 21.07 2.86 -5.80
CA PRO A 199 20.08 3.92 -5.83
C PRO A 199 20.03 4.62 -7.20
N ILE A 200 18.82 4.92 -7.67
CA ILE A 200 18.58 5.73 -8.86
C ILE A 200 18.46 7.19 -8.42
N LEU A 201 19.36 8.05 -8.91
CA LEU A 201 19.43 9.47 -8.49
C LEU A 201 18.96 10.46 -9.55
N LYS A 202 19.00 10.06 -10.83
CA LYS A 202 18.60 10.92 -11.93
C LYS A 202 17.12 11.31 -11.78
N ALA A 203 16.83 12.60 -11.66
CA ALA A 203 15.51 13.09 -11.26
C ALA A 203 14.37 12.58 -12.16
N SER A 204 14.60 12.45 -13.47
CA SER A 204 13.62 11.90 -14.41
C SER A 204 13.28 10.43 -14.16
N ASP A 205 14.21 9.69 -13.57
CA ASP A 205 14.12 8.24 -13.35
C ASP A 205 13.64 7.93 -11.91
N VAL A 206 13.63 8.93 -11.00
CA VAL A 206 12.90 8.93 -9.70
C VAL A 206 11.41 9.25 -9.88
N PRO A 207 10.89 9.22 -11.11
CA PRO A 207 9.95 10.21 -11.67
C PRO A 207 9.59 11.41 -10.76
N THR A 208 10.48 12.41 -10.65
CA THR A 208 10.12 13.73 -10.11
C THR A 208 10.18 14.82 -11.19
N LYS A 209 9.31 15.83 -11.08
CA LYS A 209 9.35 17.06 -11.90
C LYS A 209 10.23 18.14 -11.27
N LEU A 210 10.81 17.91 -10.09
CA LEU A 210 11.77 18.85 -9.51
C LEU A 210 12.99 18.98 -10.44
N PRO A 211 13.47 20.20 -10.70
CA PRO A 211 14.65 20.39 -11.54
C PRO A 211 15.88 19.78 -10.85
N ALA A 212 16.68 19.06 -11.63
CA ALA A 212 17.96 18.59 -11.15
C ALA A 212 18.89 19.77 -10.84
N ASN A 213 19.56 19.73 -9.70
CA ASN A 213 20.45 20.78 -9.22
C ASN A 213 21.85 20.27 -8.83
N LYS A 214 22.08 18.95 -8.85
CA LYS A 214 23.39 18.33 -8.59
C LYS A 214 23.52 17.02 -9.38
N ASP A 215 24.40 16.98 -10.38
CA ASP A 215 24.71 15.76 -11.15
C ASP A 215 23.47 14.99 -11.66
N GLN A 216 22.51 15.71 -12.25
CA GLN A 216 21.20 15.19 -12.70
C GLN A 216 20.22 14.74 -11.59
N ALA A 217 20.61 14.83 -10.32
CA ALA A 217 19.77 14.57 -9.17
C ALA A 217 19.13 15.85 -8.61
N ALA A 218 18.01 15.68 -7.92
CA ALA A 218 17.37 16.71 -7.11
C ALA A 218 17.83 16.54 -5.65
N VAL A 219 18.83 17.30 -5.24
CA VAL A 219 19.46 17.22 -3.90
C VAL A 219 19.25 18.52 -3.16
N LYS A 220 18.61 18.46 -1.99
CA LYS A 220 18.22 19.63 -1.19
C LYS A 220 17.46 20.69 -2.02
N ALA A 221 16.65 20.25 -2.96
CA ALA A 221 15.83 21.11 -3.81
C ALA A 221 14.66 21.72 -3.02
N ASP A 222 14.23 22.91 -3.41
CA ASP A 222 13.04 23.55 -2.82
C ASP A 222 11.76 22.92 -3.40
N ILE A 223 10.79 22.61 -2.54
CA ILE A 223 9.42 22.22 -2.90
C ILE A 223 8.42 22.98 -2.03
N ASN A 224 7.37 23.55 -2.63
CA ASN A 224 6.31 24.23 -1.89
C ASN A 224 5.20 23.25 -1.56
N VAL A 225 5.09 22.85 -0.29
CA VAL A 225 4.01 21.98 0.18
C VAL A 225 3.11 22.81 1.09
N ASP A 226 1.90 23.09 0.60
CA ASP A 226 0.86 23.84 1.33
C ASP A 226 1.32 25.20 1.85
N GLY A 227 1.98 25.97 0.98
CA GLY A 227 2.48 27.32 1.29
C GLY A 227 3.80 27.34 2.07
N VAL A 228 4.33 26.18 2.47
CA VAL A 228 5.61 26.06 3.17
C VAL A 228 6.68 25.53 2.22
N THR A 229 7.82 26.19 2.13
CA THR A 229 8.94 25.73 1.31
C THR A 229 9.83 24.75 2.08
N TRP A 230 9.79 23.48 1.68
CA TRP A 230 10.62 22.40 2.21
C TRP A 230 11.88 22.20 1.38
N ASN A 231 12.93 21.67 2.01
CA ASN A 231 14.09 21.17 1.29
C ASN A 231 14.01 19.64 1.20
N VAL A 232 14.11 19.12 -0.02
CA VAL A 232 13.98 17.68 -0.29
C VAL A 232 15.11 17.14 -1.16
N THR A 233 15.45 15.89 -0.93
CA THR A 233 16.33 15.10 -1.79
C THR A 233 15.55 13.90 -2.33
N CYS A 234 15.56 13.72 -3.64
CA CYS A 234 14.81 12.65 -4.31
C CYS A 234 15.74 11.50 -4.67
N VAL A 235 15.35 10.28 -4.29
CA VAL A 235 16.07 9.04 -4.53
C VAL A 235 15.05 7.99 -4.94
N SER A 236 15.40 7.06 -5.83
CA SER A 236 14.60 5.86 -6.07
C SER A 236 15.40 4.62 -5.70
N MET A 237 14.76 3.70 -4.97
CA MET A 237 15.27 2.34 -4.72
C MET A 237 14.51 1.33 -5.59
N GLY A 238 14.10 1.78 -6.78
CA GLY A 238 13.07 1.17 -7.62
C GLY A 238 11.71 1.85 -7.44
N ASN A 239 11.34 2.19 -6.21
CA ASN A 239 10.20 3.03 -5.87
C ASN A 239 10.64 4.46 -5.48
N PRO A 240 9.80 5.50 -5.69
CA PRO A 240 10.17 6.90 -5.45
C PRO A 240 10.18 7.28 -3.97
N HIS A 241 11.24 7.97 -3.54
CA HIS A 241 11.43 8.52 -2.19
C HIS A 241 11.72 10.02 -2.23
N CYS A 242 11.07 10.75 -1.33
CA CYS A 242 11.24 12.17 -1.09
C CYS A 242 11.69 12.36 0.35
N VAL A 243 13.00 12.58 0.54
CA VAL A 243 13.61 12.69 1.86
C VAL A 243 13.73 14.16 2.25
N THR A 244 13.31 14.52 3.46
CA THR A 244 13.49 15.87 4.01
C THR A 244 14.12 15.86 5.39
N PHE A 245 15.07 16.77 5.58
CA PHE A 245 15.69 17.08 6.87
C PHE A 245 15.09 18.34 7.50
N GLY A 246 14.15 19.00 6.83
CA GLY A 246 13.57 20.27 7.28
C GLY A 246 13.06 21.18 6.16
N ASN A 247 12.58 22.35 6.57
CA ASN A 247 12.12 23.40 5.69
C ASN A 247 13.09 24.59 5.69
N ARG A 248 12.87 25.58 4.82
CA ARG A 248 13.79 26.74 4.72
C ARG A 248 13.94 27.54 6.03
N GLN A 249 12.99 27.42 6.96
CA GLN A 249 13.01 28.13 8.24
C GLN A 249 13.66 27.29 9.36
N SER A 250 13.53 25.95 9.33
CA SER A 250 14.13 25.03 10.28
C SER A 250 14.71 23.80 9.57
N GLN A 251 16.02 23.62 9.70
CA GLN A 251 16.80 22.54 9.08
C GLN A 251 17.00 21.33 10.00
N ASN A 252 16.45 21.37 11.21
CA ASN A 252 16.47 20.28 12.19
C ASN A 252 15.03 19.98 12.61
N LEU A 253 14.49 18.86 12.13
CA LEU A 253 13.16 18.40 12.52
C LEU A 253 13.23 17.63 13.84
N THR A 254 12.23 17.81 14.69
CA THR A 254 11.89 16.86 15.75
C THR A 254 10.79 15.97 15.21
N VAL A 255 11.16 14.81 14.66
CA VAL A 255 10.25 14.03 13.79
C VAL A 255 9.01 13.51 14.52
N ASP A 256 9.08 13.33 15.84
CA ASP A 256 7.95 12.86 16.65
C ASP A 256 6.84 13.93 16.79
N GLU A 257 7.18 15.21 16.64
CA GLU A 257 6.23 16.33 16.72
C GLU A 257 5.46 16.55 15.40
N LEU A 258 5.86 15.86 14.32
CA LEU A 258 5.19 15.97 13.03
C LEU A 258 3.82 15.28 13.03
N ASN A 259 2.80 16.04 12.64
CA ASN A 259 1.49 15.47 12.31
C ASN A 259 1.51 14.84 10.90
N LEU A 260 2.00 13.61 10.81
CA LEU A 260 2.12 12.89 9.54
C LEU A 260 0.80 12.73 8.79
N ALA A 261 -0.32 12.53 9.49
CA ALA A 261 -1.63 12.41 8.86
C ALA A 261 -2.05 13.69 8.13
N ALA A 262 -1.55 14.86 8.56
CA ALA A 262 -1.83 16.14 7.92
C ALA A 262 -0.83 16.47 6.79
N ILE A 263 0.47 16.18 6.97
CA ILE A 263 1.51 16.58 6.01
C ILE A 263 1.84 15.50 4.99
N GLY A 264 1.79 14.22 5.37
CA GLY A 264 2.15 13.08 4.53
C GLY A 264 1.38 13.02 3.21
N PRO A 265 0.03 13.07 3.20
CA PRO A 265 -0.75 13.07 1.95
C PRO A 265 -0.39 14.22 1.01
N LYS A 266 0.05 15.37 1.54
CA LYS A 266 0.41 16.55 0.75
C LYS A 266 1.72 16.34 -0.01
N PHE A 267 2.64 15.55 0.55
CA PHE A 267 3.83 15.11 -0.17
C PHE A 267 3.51 13.94 -1.11
N GLU A 268 2.80 12.92 -0.63
CA GLU A 268 2.47 11.73 -1.42
C GLU A 268 1.79 12.10 -2.74
N HIS A 269 0.80 12.99 -2.70
CA HIS A 269 0.02 13.41 -3.86
C HIS A 269 0.52 14.71 -4.50
N HIS A 270 1.73 15.17 -4.16
CA HIS A 270 2.26 16.42 -4.70
C HIS A 270 2.42 16.34 -6.22
N GLU A 271 2.07 17.42 -6.94
CA GLU A 271 2.11 17.48 -8.42
C GLU A 271 3.50 17.23 -9.04
N MET A 272 4.53 17.34 -8.21
CA MET A 272 5.93 17.12 -8.56
C MET A 272 6.31 15.64 -8.60
N PHE A 273 5.43 14.74 -8.13
CA PHE A 273 5.65 13.29 -8.13
C PHE A 273 4.53 12.60 -8.93
N PRO A 274 4.67 12.46 -10.27
CA PRO A 274 3.68 11.81 -11.13
C PRO A 274 3.26 10.40 -10.68
N ALA A 275 4.19 9.63 -10.11
CA ALA A 275 3.95 8.28 -9.61
C ALA A 275 3.65 8.24 -8.10
N ARG A 276 3.25 9.38 -7.51
CA ARG A 276 3.28 9.66 -6.06
C ARG A 276 4.68 9.43 -5.47
N THR A 277 4.85 9.60 -4.17
CA THR A 277 6.13 9.31 -3.50
C THR A 277 5.95 8.81 -2.08
N ASN A 278 6.88 7.97 -1.63
CA ASN A 278 7.14 7.81 -0.20
C ASN A 278 7.82 9.09 0.31
N THR A 279 7.57 9.46 1.56
CA THR A 279 8.18 10.64 2.17
C THR A 279 8.80 10.31 3.51
N GLU A 280 10.11 10.51 3.63
CA GLU A 280 10.86 10.28 4.85
C GLU A 280 11.24 11.61 5.50
N PHE A 281 10.79 11.81 6.73
CA PHE A 281 11.16 12.94 7.58
C PHE A 281 12.28 12.51 8.51
N VAL A 282 13.38 13.25 8.52
CA VAL A 282 14.62 12.79 9.16
C VAL A 282 15.13 13.78 10.20
N GLU A 283 15.49 13.26 11.36
CA GLU A 283 16.20 13.93 12.44
C GLU A 283 17.61 13.33 12.53
N VAL A 284 18.64 14.17 12.41
CA VAL A 284 20.05 13.75 12.42
C VAL A 284 20.58 13.84 13.85
N PHE A 285 20.90 12.70 14.46
CA PHE A 285 21.53 12.64 15.78
C PHE A 285 23.07 12.70 15.68
N SER A 286 23.64 12.00 14.69
CA SER A 286 25.07 12.04 14.36
C SER A 286 25.28 11.64 12.90
N HIS A 287 26.54 11.65 12.43
CA HIS A 287 26.89 11.17 11.08
C HIS A 287 26.66 9.66 10.86
N GLU A 288 26.38 8.91 11.93
CA GLU A 288 26.18 7.45 11.92
C GLU A 288 24.81 7.06 12.52
N HIS A 289 24.02 8.04 12.98
CA HIS A 289 22.73 7.78 13.62
C HIS A 289 21.68 8.78 13.15
N LEU A 290 20.72 8.25 12.39
CA LEU A 290 19.57 8.99 11.86
C LEU A 290 18.30 8.40 12.47
N LYS A 291 17.37 9.26 12.85
CA LYS A 291 16.01 8.89 13.22
C LYS A 291 15.07 9.36 12.12
N MET A 292 14.06 8.57 11.82
CA MET A 292 13.10 8.92 10.78
C MET A 292 11.68 8.52 11.15
N ARG A 293 10.74 9.20 10.51
CA ARG A 293 9.37 8.71 10.33
C ARG A 293 9.01 8.79 8.85
N VAL A 294 8.07 7.95 8.43
CA VAL A 294 7.71 7.82 7.02
C VAL A 294 6.20 7.99 6.82
N TRP A 295 5.86 8.57 5.68
CA TRP A 295 4.55 8.45 5.06
C TRP A 295 4.73 7.70 3.73
N GLU A 296 4.28 6.45 3.68
CA GLU A 296 4.44 5.58 2.52
C GLU A 296 3.31 5.79 1.51
N ARG A 297 3.69 5.77 0.22
CA ARG A 297 2.77 5.77 -0.91
C ARG A 297 1.83 4.58 -0.80
N GLY A 298 0.54 4.85 -0.63
CA GLY A 298 -0.50 3.80 -0.58
C GLY A 298 -0.53 2.94 0.70
N ALA A 299 0.25 3.30 1.72
CA ALA A 299 0.24 2.64 3.03
C ALA A 299 0.18 3.62 4.23
N GLY A 300 0.45 4.91 4.00
CA GLY A 300 0.36 5.94 5.03
C GLY A 300 1.49 5.86 6.06
N ALA A 301 1.21 6.20 7.32
CA ALA A 301 2.22 6.24 8.37
C ALA A 301 2.54 4.84 8.93
N THR A 302 3.44 4.11 8.25
CA THR A 302 3.91 2.79 8.70
C THR A 302 4.95 2.90 9.82
N LEU A 303 5.18 1.80 10.54
CA LEU A 303 6.18 1.74 11.62
C LEU A 303 7.63 1.67 11.10
N ALA A 304 7.83 1.20 9.88
CA ALA A 304 9.15 1.11 9.26
C ALA A 304 9.01 0.99 7.74
N CYS A 305 9.96 1.57 6.99
CA CYS A 305 10.09 1.40 5.54
C CYS A 305 11.54 1.06 5.18
N GLY A 306 11.78 -0.13 4.64
CA GLY A 306 13.14 -0.60 4.31
C GLY A 306 13.80 0.17 3.16
N THR A 307 13.06 0.40 2.06
CA THR A 307 13.58 1.22 0.95
C THR A 307 13.73 2.67 1.36
N GLY A 308 12.83 3.19 2.19
CA GLY A 308 12.92 4.53 2.77
C GLY A 308 14.16 4.71 3.64
N ALA A 309 14.48 3.73 4.49
CA ALA A 309 15.71 3.76 5.29
C ALA A 309 16.97 3.81 4.41
N CYS A 310 17.02 3.04 3.31
CA CYS A 310 18.12 3.12 2.34
C CYS A 310 18.18 4.50 1.67
N ALA A 311 17.04 5.02 1.20
CA ALA A 311 16.95 6.33 0.56
C ALA A 311 17.38 7.48 1.50
N VAL A 312 17.03 7.40 2.78
CA VAL A 312 17.44 8.37 3.82
C VAL A 312 18.94 8.43 3.97
N VAL A 313 19.63 7.29 4.04
CA VAL A 313 21.09 7.25 4.15
C VAL A 313 21.74 7.82 2.89
N VAL A 314 21.24 7.45 1.71
CA VAL A 314 21.72 8.01 0.43
C VAL A 314 21.55 9.54 0.40
N ALA A 315 20.37 10.04 0.74
CA ALA A 315 20.10 11.48 0.79
C ALA A 315 20.98 12.20 1.82
N ALA A 316 21.20 11.61 2.99
CA ALA A 316 22.06 12.16 4.03
C ALA A 316 23.51 12.27 3.54
N VAL A 317 24.03 11.25 2.84
CA VAL A 317 25.37 11.29 2.22
C VAL A 317 25.44 12.36 1.13
N LEU A 318 24.44 12.45 0.25
CA LEU A 318 24.41 13.45 -0.83
C LEU A 318 24.38 14.90 -0.31
N GLU A 319 23.75 15.13 0.84
CA GLU A 319 23.70 16.41 1.56
C GLU A 319 24.87 16.63 2.53
N GLY A 320 25.76 15.66 2.72
CA GLY A 320 26.90 15.76 3.64
C GLY A 320 26.52 15.72 5.13
N ARG A 321 25.44 15.01 5.48
CA ARG A 321 24.90 14.86 6.84
C ARG A 321 25.25 13.52 7.51
N ALA A 322 25.66 12.53 6.72
CA ALA A 322 26.06 11.21 7.18
C ALA A 322 27.31 10.70 6.45
N GLY A 323 28.02 9.77 7.09
CA GLY A 323 29.13 9.03 6.47
C GLY A 323 28.64 8.04 5.41
N ARG A 324 29.57 7.62 4.53
CA ARG A 324 29.35 6.51 3.59
C ARG A 324 29.55 5.15 4.25
#